data_AF-A0A2G9UEE3-F1
#
_entry.id   AF-A0A2G9UEE3-F1
#
_cell.length_a   1.000
_cell.length_b   1.000
_cell.length_c   1.000
_cell.angle_alpha   90.00
_cell.angle_beta   90.00
_cell.angle_gamma   90.00
#
_symmetry.space_group_name_H-M   'P 1'
#
loop_
_entity.id
_entity.type
_entity.pdbx_description
1 polymer ?
#
loop_
_entity_poly.entity_id
_entity_poly.type
_entity_poly.pdbx_seq_one_letter_code
_entity_poly.pdbx_strand_id
1 'polypeptide(L)'
;MLAPPSSTGSVMDRARIDELTRQISSHTVMDDVVKDMLCEYIDEYVDVLVNHVCRMVKHRGTHRIEARDVEFVLDAVYKMPSVPRASVHVFGAPASIRPDRITPQPTEAHKQRMLLIKKVVKKP
;
A
#
# COMPACT_ATOMS: atom_id res chain seq x y z
N MET A 1 3.25 24.80 4.38
CA MET A 1 4.50 24.64 5.15
C MET A 1 4.48 23.23 5.73
N LEU A 2 5.42 22.35 5.37
CA LEU A 2 5.52 21.03 5.99
C LEU A 2 6.06 21.20 7.42
N ALA A 3 5.42 20.56 8.39
CA ALA A 3 5.87 20.57 9.78
C ALA A 3 7.30 20.00 9.86
N PRO A 4 8.17 20.54 10.73
CA PRO A 4 9.50 19.97 10.93
C PRO A 4 9.37 18.51 11.39
N PRO A 5 10.28 17.61 10.97
CA PRO A 5 10.34 16.27 11.53
C PRO A 5 10.52 16.40 13.04
N SER A 6 9.81 15.58 13.81
CA SER A 6 9.95 15.57 15.27
C SER A 6 11.42 15.35 15.62
N SER A 7 11.94 16.11 16.58
CA SER A 7 13.36 16.13 16.95
C SER A 7 13.85 14.83 17.63
N THR A 8 13.02 13.79 17.67
CA THR A 8 13.27 12.54 18.40
C THR A 8 13.31 11.29 17.52
N GLY A 9 13.24 11.43 16.19
CA GLY A 9 13.28 10.29 15.26
C GLY A 9 11.98 9.49 15.18
N SER A 10 10.92 9.94 15.87
CA SER A 10 9.58 9.35 15.73
C SER A 10 8.82 10.00 14.57
N VAL A 11 8.13 9.19 13.77
CA VAL A 11 7.42 9.61 12.56
C VAL A 11 6.12 10.34 12.91
N MET A 12 5.54 10.08 14.08
CA MET A 12 4.26 10.63 14.53
C MET A 12 4.33 11.02 16.02
N ASP A 13 3.65 12.10 16.42
CA ASP A 13 3.50 12.48 17.82
C ASP A 13 2.04 12.49 18.29
N ARG A 14 1.83 12.54 19.61
CA ARG A 14 0.50 12.55 20.22
C ARG A 14 -0.36 13.72 19.73
N ALA A 15 0.26 14.88 19.52
CA ALA A 15 -0.43 16.07 19.03
C ALA A 15 -0.99 15.86 17.62
N ARG A 16 -0.24 15.18 16.74
CA ARG A 16 -0.71 14.83 15.40
C ARG A 16 -1.80 13.77 15.42
N ILE A 17 -1.75 12.79 16.32
CA ILE A 17 -2.83 11.82 16.54
C ILE A 17 -4.13 12.50 16.98
N ASP A 18 -4.04 13.48 17.90
CA ASP A 18 -5.21 14.24 18.34
C ASP A 18 -5.81 15.08 17.20
N GLU A 19 -4.97 15.65 16.35
CA GLU A 19 -5.41 16.38 15.15
C GLU A 19 -6.10 15.45 14.13
N LEU A 20 -5.52 14.28 13.87
CA LEU A 20 -6.14 13.27 12.98
C LEU A 20 -7.47 12.76 13.55
N THR A 21 -7.56 12.54 14.85
CA THR A 21 -8.80 12.13 15.52
C THR A 21 -9.89 13.16 15.32
N ARG A 22 -9.57 14.47 15.48
CA ARG A 22 -10.52 15.56 15.26
C ARG A 22 -11.04 15.66 13.83
N GLN A 23 -10.23 15.30 12.83
CA GLN A 23 -10.66 15.26 11.43
C GLN A 23 -11.68 14.15 11.14
N ILE A 24 -11.66 13.08 11.93
CA ILE A 24 -12.59 11.95 11.81
C ILE A 24 -13.84 12.17 12.69
N SER A 25 -13.64 12.66 13.91
CA SER A 25 -14.70 12.89 14.90
C SER A 25 -14.30 14.00 15.87
N SER A 26 -15.12 15.04 15.97
CA SER A 26 -14.92 16.14 16.93
C SER A 26 -15.24 15.76 18.39
N HIS A 27 -15.91 14.63 18.61
CA HIS A 27 -16.38 14.23 19.94
C HIS A 27 -15.53 13.14 20.59
N THR A 28 -14.62 12.53 19.84
CA THR A 28 -13.79 11.45 20.32
C THR A 28 -12.53 12.00 20.97
N VAL A 29 -12.26 11.61 22.22
CA VAL A 29 -11.00 11.88 22.91
C VAL A 29 -10.30 10.54 23.13
N MET A 30 -9.06 10.44 22.67
CA MET A 30 -8.24 9.26 22.87
C MET A 30 -7.50 9.34 24.20
N ASP A 31 -7.39 8.20 24.89
CA ASP A 31 -6.54 8.03 26.06
C ASP A 31 -5.06 8.10 25.63
N ASP A 32 -4.21 8.66 26.49
CA ASP A 32 -2.79 8.83 26.23
C ASP A 32 -2.08 7.48 26.01
N VAL A 33 -2.49 6.41 26.72
CA VAL A 33 -1.92 5.06 26.51
C VAL A 33 -2.19 4.55 25.09
N VAL A 34 -3.37 4.86 24.55
CA VAL A 34 -3.73 4.46 23.18
C VAL A 34 -2.94 5.29 22.16
N LYS A 35 -2.73 6.58 22.42
CA LYS A 35 -1.90 7.43 21.56
C LYS A 35 -0.47 6.93 21.50
N ASP A 36 0.11 6.52 22.63
CA ASP A 36 1.46 5.96 22.68
C ASP A 36 1.56 4.68 21.85
N MET A 37 0.63 3.75 22.04
CA MET A 37 0.60 2.51 21.27
C MET A 37 0.46 2.77 19.76
N LEU A 38 -0.35 3.76 19.36
CA LEU A 38 -0.44 4.15 17.96
C LEU A 38 0.87 4.73 17.44
N CYS A 39 1.54 5.61 18.19
CA CYS A 39 2.82 6.19 17.78
C CYS A 39 3.87 5.09 17.54
N GLU A 40 4.00 4.14 18.47
CA GLU A 40 4.90 2.99 18.34
C GLU A 40 4.54 2.13 17.10
N TYR A 41 3.25 1.84 16.93
CA TYR A 41 2.77 1.07 15.78
C TYR A 41 3.06 1.77 14.44
N ILE A 42 2.97 3.09 14.39
CA ILE A 42 3.23 3.87 13.17
C ILE A 42 4.72 3.86 12.83
N ASP A 43 5.59 3.97 13.83
CA ASP A 43 7.04 3.87 13.64
C ASP A 43 7.41 2.49 13.08
N GLU A 44 6.89 1.40 13.67
CA GLU A 44 7.08 0.04 13.14
C GLU A 44 6.51 -0.11 11.72
N TYR A 45 5.31 0.42 11.48
CA TYR A 45 4.66 0.37 10.17
C TYR A 45 5.52 1.03 9.09
N VAL A 46 6.11 2.20 9.36
CA VAL A 46 6.96 2.93 8.42
C VAL A 46 8.23 2.14 8.12
N ASP A 47 8.85 1.53 9.14
CA ASP A 47 10.04 0.68 8.95
C ASP A 47 9.74 -0.53 8.07
N VAL A 48 8.62 -1.21 8.31
CA VAL A 48 8.19 -2.37 7.50
C VAL A 48 7.87 -1.92 6.07
N LEU A 49 7.18 -0.80 5.89
CA LEU A 49 6.86 -0.22 4.59
C LEU A 49 8.13 0.10 3.79
N VAL A 50 9.09 0.80 4.40
CA VAL A 50 10.37 1.18 3.77
C VAL A 50 11.16 -0.07 3.39
N ASN A 51 11.15 -1.12 4.21
CA ASN A 51 11.77 -2.41 3.88
C ASN A 51 11.16 -3.04 2.63
N HIS A 52 9.84 -3.06 2.51
CA HIS A 52 9.16 -3.55 1.30
C HIS A 52 9.49 -2.72 0.06
N VAL A 53 9.50 -1.40 0.18
CA VAL A 53 9.86 -0.48 -0.91
C VAL A 53 11.29 -0.69 -1.36
N CYS A 54 12.24 -0.82 -0.44
CA CYS A 54 13.64 -1.10 -0.77
C CYS A 54 13.81 -2.44 -1.50
N ARG A 55 13.06 -3.47 -1.10
CA ARG A 55 13.04 -4.77 -1.81
C ARG A 55 12.48 -4.61 -3.22
N MET A 56 11.44 -3.81 -3.41
CA MET A 56 10.88 -3.52 -4.75
C MET A 56 11.88 -2.78 -5.65
N VAL A 57 12.53 -1.75 -5.12
CA VAL A 57 13.55 -0.96 -5.84
C VAL A 57 14.71 -1.85 -6.30
N LYS A 58 15.16 -2.76 -5.43
CA LYS A 58 16.16 -3.80 -5.76
C LYS A 58 15.65 -4.76 -6.84
N HIS A 59 14.40 -5.22 -6.75
CA HIS A 59 13.79 -6.11 -7.74
C HIS A 59 13.73 -5.48 -9.14
N ARG A 60 13.51 -4.17 -9.22
CA ARG A 60 13.59 -3.41 -10.48
C ARG A 60 15.01 -3.16 -11.00
N GLY A 61 16.04 -3.51 -10.24
CA GLY A 61 17.45 -3.27 -10.61
C GLY A 61 17.87 -1.80 -10.52
N THR A 62 17.21 -1.00 -9.67
CA THR A 62 17.55 0.41 -9.47
C THR A 62 18.00 0.68 -8.03
N HIS A 63 18.65 1.83 -7.81
CA HIS A 63 19.09 2.27 -6.47
C HIS A 63 18.35 3.51 -5.97
N ARG A 64 17.33 3.96 -6.70
CA ARG A 64 16.56 5.17 -6.38
C ARG A 64 15.11 4.78 -6.07
N ILE A 65 14.64 5.19 -4.91
CA ILE A 65 13.22 5.05 -4.53
C ILE A 65 12.40 6.04 -5.35
N GLU A 66 11.38 5.53 -6.04
CA GLU A 66 10.41 6.32 -6.77
C GLU A 66 9.03 6.21 -6.12
N ALA A 67 8.17 7.21 -6.35
CA ALA A 67 6.81 7.21 -5.80
C ALA A 67 6.01 5.96 -6.17
N ARG A 68 6.18 5.44 -7.39
CA ARG A 68 5.49 4.23 -7.87
C ARG A 68 5.84 3.00 -7.05
N ASP A 69 7.02 2.95 -6.45
CA ASP A 69 7.45 1.79 -5.63
C ASP A 69 6.66 1.78 -4.32
N VAL A 70 6.47 2.96 -3.71
CA VAL A 70 5.64 3.14 -2.51
C VAL A 70 4.18 2.84 -2.81
N GLU A 71 3.65 3.40 -3.90
CA GLU A 71 2.27 3.17 -4.32
C GLU A 71 1.99 1.69 -4.60
N PHE A 72 2.91 0.99 -5.26
CA PHE A 72 2.80 -0.44 -5.49
C PHE A 72 2.75 -1.23 -4.17
N VAL A 73 3.63 -0.93 -3.21
CA VAL A 73 3.65 -1.65 -1.94
C VAL A 73 2.36 -1.41 -1.15
N LEU A 74 1.85 -0.18 -1.13
CA LEU A 74 0.58 0.15 -0.45
C LEU A 74 -0.61 -0.62 -1.04
N ASP A 75 -0.72 -0.74 -2.37
CA ASP A 75 -1.78 -1.53 -3.02
C ASP A 75 -1.55 -3.05 -2.86
N ALA A 76 -0.35 -3.53 -3.21
CA ALA A 76 -0.08 -4.96 -3.32
C ALA A 76 0.00 -5.66 -1.96
N VAL A 77 0.63 -5.00 -0.96
CA VAL A 77 0.86 -5.58 0.37
C VAL A 77 -0.24 -5.19 1.34
N TYR A 78 -0.52 -3.89 1.47
CA TYR A 78 -1.42 -3.37 2.50
C TYR A 78 -2.88 -3.28 2.05
N LYS A 79 -3.19 -3.56 0.77
CA LYS A 79 -4.54 -3.45 0.19
C LYS A 79 -5.18 -2.08 0.44
N MET A 80 -4.34 -1.05 0.56
CA MET A 80 -4.81 0.31 0.77
C MET A 80 -5.33 0.86 -0.56
N PRO A 81 -6.52 1.49 -0.59
CA PRO A 81 -7.01 2.11 -1.81
C PRO A 81 -6.00 3.15 -2.29
N SER A 82 -5.88 3.31 -3.61
CA SER A 82 -5.01 4.31 -4.22
C SER A 82 -5.33 5.69 -3.61
N VAL A 83 -4.43 6.20 -2.79
CA VAL A 83 -4.60 7.49 -2.13
C VAL A 83 -4.60 8.55 -3.24
N PRO A 84 -5.66 9.37 -3.38
CA PRO A 84 -5.59 10.56 -4.23
C PRO A 84 -4.45 11.40 -3.69
N ARG A 85 -3.34 11.47 -4.44
CA ARG A 85 -2.11 12.08 -3.94
C ARG A 85 -2.44 13.51 -3.57
N ALA A 86 -2.40 13.84 -2.28
CA ALA A 86 -2.73 15.17 -1.77
C ALA A 86 -1.83 16.30 -2.34
N SER A 87 -0.74 15.93 -3.04
CA SER A 87 0.16 16.85 -3.76
C SER A 87 0.04 16.79 -5.29
N VAL A 88 -0.95 16.09 -5.85
CA VAL A 88 -1.12 15.94 -7.31
C VAL A 88 -2.53 16.32 -7.73
N HIS A 89 -2.87 17.60 -7.54
CA HIS A 89 -3.56 18.34 -8.60
C HIS A 89 -2.58 18.53 -9.78
N VAL A 90 -2.18 17.45 -10.44
CA VAL A 90 -1.43 17.54 -11.71
C VAL A 90 -2.20 16.74 -12.74
N PHE A 91 -2.70 17.50 -13.70
CA PHE A 91 -3.15 17.08 -15.02
C PHE A 91 -2.41 15.82 -15.53
N GLY A 92 -3.17 14.76 -15.82
CA GLY A 92 -2.65 13.50 -16.35
C GLY A 92 -2.76 12.37 -15.33
N ALA A 93 -3.73 11.48 -15.53
CA ALA A 93 -3.84 10.26 -14.73
C ALA A 93 -2.50 9.49 -14.80
N PRO A 94 -1.78 9.27 -13.69
CA PRO A 94 -0.62 8.40 -13.72
C PRO A 94 -1.08 7.00 -14.15
N ALA A 95 -0.26 6.34 -14.97
CA ALA A 95 -0.54 4.99 -15.44
C ALA A 95 -0.89 4.09 -14.23
N SER A 96 -1.94 3.29 -14.37
CA SER A 96 -2.36 2.36 -13.33
C SER A 96 -1.19 1.48 -12.91
N ILE A 97 -0.95 1.41 -11.60
CA ILE A 97 0.07 0.55 -10.97
C ILE A 97 -0.19 -0.92 -11.34
N ARG A 98 -1.47 -1.26 -11.54
CA ARG A 98 -1.89 -2.57 -12.05
C ARG A 98 -1.99 -2.51 -13.57
N PRO A 99 -1.41 -3.48 -14.30
CA PRO A 99 -1.75 -3.67 -15.70
C PRO A 99 -3.26 -3.85 -15.82
N ASP A 100 -3.90 -3.14 -16.76
CA ASP A 100 -5.36 -3.19 -17.00
C ASP A 100 -5.88 -4.61 -17.30
N ARG A 101 -4.98 -5.55 -17.60
CA ARG A 101 -5.34 -6.93 -17.93
C ARG A 101 -4.26 -7.93 -17.53
N ILE A 102 -4.30 -8.39 -16.28
CA ILE A 102 -3.70 -9.67 -15.87
C ILE A 102 -4.81 -10.72 -15.77
N THR A 103 -5.56 -10.96 -16.85
CA THR A 103 -6.19 -12.28 -16.99
C THR A 103 -5.12 -13.16 -17.62
N PRO A 104 -4.49 -14.10 -16.87
CA PRO A 104 -3.53 -15.01 -17.46
C PRO A 104 -4.26 -15.73 -18.60
N GLN A 105 -3.81 -15.51 -19.83
CA GLN A 105 -4.31 -16.26 -20.97
C GLN A 105 -3.94 -17.73 -20.70
N PRO A 106 -4.92 -18.63 -20.57
CA PRO A 106 -4.62 -20.03 -20.27
C PRO A 106 -3.74 -20.58 -21.40
N THR A 107 -2.64 -21.23 -21.02
CA THR A 107 -1.73 -21.86 -21.99
C THR A 107 -2.47 -22.93 -22.79
N GLU A 108 -1.99 -23.24 -23.99
CA GLU A 108 -2.58 -24.32 -24.81
C GLU A 108 -2.60 -25.66 -24.05
N ALA A 109 -1.55 -25.95 -23.28
CA ALA A 109 -1.50 -27.11 -22.39
C ALA A 109 -2.60 -27.08 -21.30
N HIS A 110 -2.86 -25.92 -20.69
CA HIS A 110 -3.96 -25.76 -19.75
C HIS A 110 -5.32 -26.00 -20.43
N LYS A 111 -5.54 -25.46 -21.62
CA LYS A 111 -6.78 -25.68 -22.40
C LYS A 111 -6.98 -27.16 -22.70
N GLN A 112 -5.94 -27.86 -23.15
CA GLN A 112 -5.97 -29.30 -23.42
C GLN A 112 -6.31 -30.11 -22.17
N ARG A 113 -5.69 -29.81 -21.02
CA ARG A 113 -6.01 -30.45 -19.75
C ARG A 113 -7.48 -30.24 -19.35
N MET A 114 -7.99 -29.02 -19.50
CA MET A 114 -9.39 -28.70 -19.22
C MET A 114 -10.37 -29.46 -20.14
N LEU A 115 -10.01 -29.66 -21.41
CA LEU A 115 -10.80 -30.49 -22.34
C LEU A 115 -10.83 -31.96 -21.91
N LEU A 116 -9.70 -32.51 -21.47
CA LEU A 116 -9.64 -33.89 -20.99
C LEU A 116 -10.49 -34.06 -19.72
N ILE A 117 -10.37 -33.14 -18.75
CA ILE A 117 -11.18 -33.14 -17.53
C ILE A 117 -12.68 -33.09 -17.89
N LYS A 118 -13.10 -32.19 -18.78
CA LYS A 118 -14.50 -32.10 -19.23
C LYS A 118 -15.00 -33.39 -19.89
N LYS A 119 -14.14 -34.11 -20.61
CA LYS A 119 -14.50 -35.39 -21.23
C LYS A 119 -14.65 -36.52 -20.21
N VAL A 120 -13.82 -36.54 -19.17
CA VAL A 120 -13.87 -37.55 -18.10
C VAL A 120 -15.06 -37.30 -17.16
N VAL A 121 -15.32 -36.04 -16.78
CA VAL A 121 -16.44 -35.67 -15.90
C VAL A 121 -17.80 -35.83 -16.59
N LYS A 122 -17.86 -35.78 -17.93
CA LYS A 122 -19.10 -36.03 -18.71
C LYS A 122 -19.35 -37.50 -19.05
N LYS A 123 -18.42 -38.42 -18.77
CA LYS A 123 -18.69 -39.85 -18.90
C LYS A 123 -19.47 -40.31 -17.64
N PRO A 124 -20.63 -40.96 -17.80
CA PRO A 124 -21.40 -41.51 -16.67
C PRO A 124 -20.62 -42.61 -15.96
#